data_AF-A0A5D0VBL4-F1
#
_entry.id   AF-A0A5D0VBL4-F1
#
_cell.length_a   1.000
_cell.length_b   1.000
_cell.length_c   1.000
_cell.angle_alpha   90.00
_cell.angle_beta   90.00
_cell.angle_gamma   90.00
#
_symmetry.space_group_name_H-M   'P 1'
#
loop_
_entity.id
_entity.type
_entity.pdbx_description
1 polymer ?
#
loop_
_entity_poly.entity_id
_entity_poly.type
_entity_poly.pdbx_seq_one_letter_code
_entity_poly.pdbx_strand_id
1 'polypeptide(L)'
;MSVFLLFQELPAIFAGLAAATAFAAAPLFRTRHGILLAQLVAGVCFAVHFWFLGMLDAVALIALGVAQTSAALLAIRRAALTWTGYVLATPVMLAILMAWDGPHSILGLAGTGLLVLSRMQAGVAGMRLVLLLGSFCAAAHAYLSEDWFALAASSGAVLSATAVFVVVAVAAVTSRLHNSKMARCGQSDRYRDHSRASARGSFTYRERAGNRPTGIASGVVCCGNTATLLGD
;
A
#
# COMPACT_ATOMS: atom_id res chain seq x y z
N MET A 1 6.70 47.65 -1.78
CA MET A 1 7.32 46.35 -1.40
C MET A 1 6.29 45.33 -0.89
N SER A 2 5.25 45.74 -0.17
CA SER A 2 4.23 44.83 0.41
C SER A 2 3.34 44.09 -0.60
N VAL A 3 3.00 44.71 -1.75
CA VAL A 3 2.14 44.07 -2.78
C VAL A 3 2.89 42.97 -3.55
N PHE A 4 4.19 43.14 -3.78
CA PHE A 4 5.02 42.15 -4.48
C PHE A 4 5.21 40.88 -3.65
N LEU A 5 5.36 41.04 -2.32
CA LEU A 5 5.39 39.90 -1.39
C LEU A 5 4.05 39.15 -1.43
N LEU A 6 2.91 39.84 -1.40
CA LEU A 6 1.58 39.22 -1.47
C LEU A 6 1.36 38.37 -2.74
N PHE A 7 1.86 38.81 -3.90
CA PHE A 7 1.77 38.05 -5.15
C PHE A 7 2.69 36.84 -5.20
N GLN A 8 3.77 36.82 -4.41
CA GLN A 8 4.72 35.71 -4.34
C GLN A 8 4.34 34.66 -3.29
N GLU A 9 3.72 35.08 -2.17
CA GLU A 9 3.25 34.18 -1.12
C GLU A 9 2.01 33.37 -1.54
N LEU A 10 1.08 33.97 -2.29
CA LEU A 10 -0.14 33.30 -2.74
C LEU A 10 0.13 31.98 -3.51
N PRO A 11 0.94 31.98 -4.59
CA PRO A 11 1.20 30.77 -5.36
C PRO A 11 1.97 29.72 -4.54
N ALA A 12 2.83 30.14 -3.63
CA ALA A 12 3.50 29.22 -2.70
C ALA A 12 2.47 28.50 -1.82
N ILE A 13 1.54 29.22 -1.20
CA ILE A 13 0.49 28.64 -0.33
C ILE A 13 -0.39 27.66 -1.10
N PHE A 14 -0.85 28.02 -2.30
CA PHE A 14 -1.67 27.12 -3.12
C PHE A 14 -0.91 25.86 -3.54
N ALA A 15 0.37 25.99 -3.93
CA ALA A 15 1.21 24.84 -4.25
C ALA A 15 1.41 23.93 -3.03
N GLY A 16 1.63 24.50 -1.84
CA GLY A 16 1.77 23.75 -0.58
C GLY A 16 0.48 23.01 -0.20
N LEU A 17 -0.69 23.65 -0.33
CA LEU A 17 -1.99 23.02 -0.07
C LEU A 17 -2.30 21.90 -1.09
N ALA A 18 -2.02 22.13 -2.36
CA ALA A 18 -2.18 21.12 -3.40
C ALA A 18 -1.25 19.92 -3.14
N ALA A 19 0.00 20.18 -2.73
CA ALA A 19 0.94 19.14 -2.34
C ALA A 19 0.44 18.33 -1.14
N ALA A 20 0.00 19.01 -0.09
CA ALA A 20 -0.51 18.39 1.13
C ALA A 20 -1.73 17.51 0.87
N THR A 21 -2.69 18.01 0.09
CA THR A 21 -3.90 17.26 -0.27
C THR A 21 -3.59 16.07 -1.18
N ALA A 22 -2.71 16.22 -2.17
CA ALA A 22 -2.29 15.11 -3.03
C ALA A 22 -1.54 14.03 -2.23
N PHE A 23 -0.67 14.43 -1.30
CA PHE A 23 0.08 13.50 -0.45
C PHE A 23 -0.85 12.78 0.54
N ALA A 24 -1.78 13.49 1.16
CA ALA A 24 -2.81 12.91 2.02
C ALA A 24 -3.79 12.01 1.25
N ALA A 25 -4.03 12.27 -0.03
CA ALA A 25 -4.86 11.41 -0.87
C ALA A 25 -4.14 10.14 -1.32
N ALA A 26 -2.80 10.12 -1.34
CA ALA A 26 -2.01 9.00 -1.84
C ALA A 26 -2.43 7.62 -1.28
N PRO A 27 -2.62 7.40 0.03
CA PRO A 27 -3.02 6.09 0.55
C PRO A 27 -4.46 5.67 0.19
N LEU A 28 -5.33 6.60 -0.22
CA LEU A 28 -6.72 6.29 -0.62
C LEU A 28 -6.77 5.49 -1.92
N PHE A 29 -5.78 5.64 -2.81
CA PHE A 29 -5.73 4.92 -4.07
C PHE A 29 -5.50 3.42 -3.86
N ARG A 30 -6.31 2.58 -4.52
CA ARG A 30 -6.24 1.11 -4.43
C ARG A 30 -5.12 0.51 -5.26
N THR A 31 -4.74 1.17 -6.35
CA THR A 31 -3.72 0.68 -7.28
C THR A 31 -2.37 1.31 -6.98
N ARG A 32 -1.29 0.54 -7.16
CA ARG A 32 0.09 1.04 -7.02
C ARG A 32 0.35 2.27 -7.87
N HIS A 33 -0.16 2.27 -9.11
CA HIS A 33 -0.04 3.39 -10.04
C HIS A 33 -0.69 4.67 -9.50
N GLY A 34 -1.88 4.57 -8.90
CA GLY A 34 -2.55 5.73 -8.31
C GLY A 34 -1.77 6.33 -7.14
N ILE A 35 -1.21 5.49 -6.27
CA ILE A 35 -0.40 5.95 -5.13
C ILE A 35 0.85 6.69 -5.62
N LEU A 36 1.59 6.10 -6.58
CA LEU A 36 2.80 6.73 -7.12
C LEU A 36 2.50 8.04 -7.86
N LEU A 37 1.39 8.09 -8.61
CA LEU A 37 0.99 9.31 -9.33
C LEU A 37 0.61 10.42 -8.36
N ALA A 38 -0.11 10.11 -7.28
CA ALA A 38 -0.40 11.07 -6.22
C ALA A 38 0.87 11.58 -5.53
N GLN A 39 1.83 10.70 -5.23
CA GLN A 39 3.13 11.10 -4.69
C GLN A 39 3.95 11.95 -5.67
N LEU A 40 3.86 11.66 -6.97
CA LEU A 40 4.54 12.43 -8.00
C LEU A 40 3.97 13.86 -8.09
N VAL A 41 2.65 13.98 -8.13
CA VAL A 41 1.94 15.27 -8.12
C VAL A 41 2.30 16.05 -6.86
N ALA A 42 2.25 15.40 -5.68
CA ALA A 42 2.65 16.03 -4.43
C ALA A 42 4.10 16.53 -4.48
N GLY A 43 5.02 15.72 -4.99
CA GLY A 43 6.43 16.11 -5.14
C GLY A 43 6.62 17.31 -6.06
N VAL A 44 5.95 17.35 -7.22
CA VAL A 44 6.02 18.50 -8.14
C VAL A 44 5.46 19.76 -7.48
N CYS A 45 4.31 19.65 -6.80
CA CYS A 45 3.72 20.78 -6.08
C CYS A 45 4.63 21.28 -4.93
N PHE A 46 5.27 20.37 -4.17
CA PHE A 46 6.25 20.75 -3.15
C PHE A 46 7.49 21.41 -3.75
N ALA A 47 8.01 20.90 -4.87
CA ALA A 47 9.15 21.53 -5.55
C ALA A 47 8.81 22.97 -5.97
N VAL A 48 7.62 23.19 -6.53
CA VAL A 48 7.13 24.53 -6.89
C VAL A 48 6.97 25.41 -5.65
N HIS A 49 6.41 24.88 -4.55
CA HIS A 49 6.28 25.58 -3.28
C HIS A 49 7.64 26.07 -2.76
N PHE A 50 8.63 25.18 -2.65
CA PHE A 50 9.96 25.53 -2.16
C PHE A 50 10.77 26.42 -3.11
N TRP A 51 10.49 26.34 -4.41
CA TRP A 51 11.06 27.26 -5.39
C TRP A 51 10.60 28.69 -5.13
N PHE A 52 9.30 28.90 -4.86
CA PHE A 52 8.78 30.23 -4.52
C PHE A 52 9.33 30.77 -3.18
N LEU A 53 9.63 29.89 -2.23
CA LEU A 53 10.29 30.22 -0.96
C LEU A 53 11.82 30.46 -1.11
N GLY A 54 12.40 30.20 -2.29
CA GLY A 54 13.84 30.39 -2.54
C GLY A 54 14.73 29.32 -1.89
N MET A 55 14.18 28.21 -1.41
CA MET A 55 14.92 27.14 -0.75
C MET A 55 15.42 26.09 -1.75
N LEU A 56 16.48 26.43 -2.49
CA LEU A 56 16.99 25.62 -3.61
C LEU A 56 17.43 24.20 -3.20
N ASP A 57 17.95 24.03 -1.98
CA ASP A 57 18.36 22.71 -1.47
C ASP A 57 17.16 21.76 -1.32
N ALA A 58 16.05 22.28 -0.79
CA ALA A 58 14.79 21.54 -0.69
C ALA A 58 14.22 21.22 -2.07
N VAL A 59 14.29 22.16 -3.02
CA VAL A 59 13.88 21.92 -4.41
C VAL A 59 14.70 20.80 -5.04
N ALA A 60 16.02 20.79 -4.87
CA ALA A 60 16.89 19.77 -5.44
C ALA A 60 16.56 18.37 -4.89
N LEU A 61 16.37 18.24 -3.57
CA LEU A 61 16.00 16.98 -2.93
C LEU A 61 14.62 16.47 -3.41
N ILE A 62 13.64 17.37 -3.55
CA ILE A 62 12.31 16.99 -4.01
C ILE A 62 12.31 16.66 -5.50
N ALA A 63 13.04 17.41 -6.32
CA ALA A 63 13.23 17.10 -7.74
C ALA A 63 13.84 15.72 -7.94
N LEU A 64 14.81 15.35 -7.11
CA LEU A 64 15.39 14.00 -7.10
C LEU A 64 14.34 12.94 -6.70
N GLY A 65 13.50 13.23 -5.70
CA GLY A 65 12.37 12.39 -5.34
C GLY A 65 11.30 12.25 -6.44
N VAL A 66 11.04 13.32 -7.20
CA VAL A 66 10.13 13.33 -8.36
C VAL A 66 10.71 12.50 -9.49
N ALA A 67 12.01 12.63 -9.78
CA ALA A 67 12.70 11.82 -10.76
C ALA A 67 12.67 10.34 -10.38
N GLN A 68 12.90 10.02 -9.11
CA GLN A 68 12.80 8.66 -8.59
C GLN A 68 11.38 8.09 -8.69
N THR A 69 10.36 8.89 -8.33
CA THR A 69 8.95 8.47 -8.44
C THR A 69 8.57 8.24 -9.89
N SER A 70 9.05 9.08 -10.81
CA SER A 70 8.85 8.91 -12.25
C SER A 70 9.53 7.64 -12.76
N ALA A 71 10.76 7.38 -12.34
CA ALA A 71 11.48 6.15 -12.67
C ALA A 71 10.74 4.91 -12.13
N ALA A 72 10.24 4.96 -10.90
CA ALA A 72 9.42 3.89 -10.31
C ALA A 72 8.11 3.67 -11.08
N LEU A 73 7.48 4.74 -11.58
CA LEU A 73 6.28 4.67 -12.40
C LEU A 73 6.57 4.01 -13.76
N LEU A 74 7.69 4.35 -14.39
CA LEU A 74 8.14 3.72 -15.64
C LEU A 74 8.56 2.25 -15.43
N ALA A 75 9.14 1.93 -14.27
CA ALA A 75 9.54 0.57 -13.91
C ALA A 75 8.36 -0.41 -13.79
N ILE A 76 7.13 0.08 -13.55
CA ILE A 76 5.93 -0.78 -13.59
C ILE A 76 5.77 -1.45 -14.95
N ARG A 77 6.14 -0.78 -16.05
CA ARG A 77 6.03 -1.33 -17.41
C ARG A 77 7.20 -2.21 -17.80
N ARG A 78 8.34 -2.10 -17.11
CA ARG A 78 9.59 -2.78 -17.48
C ARG A 78 10.35 -3.21 -16.23
N ALA A 79 10.34 -4.51 -15.94
CA ALA A 79 11.04 -5.09 -14.77
C ALA A 79 12.52 -4.70 -14.71
N ALA A 80 13.18 -4.52 -15.86
CA ALA A 80 14.58 -4.08 -15.95
C ALA A 80 14.85 -2.69 -15.33
N LEU A 81 13.85 -1.80 -15.24
CA LEU A 81 14.00 -0.45 -14.66
C LEU A 81 13.87 -0.43 -13.13
N THR A 82 13.57 -1.56 -12.49
CA THR A 82 13.53 -1.64 -11.02
C THR A 82 14.89 -1.30 -10.40
N TRP A 83 15.99 -1.68 -11.06
CA TRP A 83 17.35 -1.37 -10.63
C TRP A 83 17.63 0.14 -10.60
N THR A 84 17.07 0.88 -11.56
CA THR A 84 17.20 2.34 -11.64
C THR A 84 16.63 3.04 -10.39
N GLY A 85 15.55 2.51 -9.81
CA GLY A 85 14.97 3.03 -8.58
C GLY A 85 15.90 2.90 -7.35
N TYR A 86 16.65 1.80 -7.27
CA TYR A 86 17.66 1.58 -6.23
C TYR A 86 18.89 2.46 -6.43
N VAL A 87 19.35 2.59 -7.67
CA VAL A 87 20.49 3.47 -8.01
C VAL A 87 20.16 4.92 -7.68
N LEU A 88 18.92 5.39 -7.92
CA LEU A 88 18.48 6.73 -7.52
C LEU A 88 18.24 6.89 -6.01
N ALA A 89 18.04 5.81 -5.26
CA ALA A 89 17.91 5.90 -3.81
C ALA A 89 19.25 6.27 -3.15
N THR A 90 20.38 5.79 -3.70
CA THR A 90 21.72 6.06 -3.19
C THR A 90 22.07 7.55 -3.10
N PRO A 91 21.91 8.38 -4.16
CA PRO A 91 22.22 9.81 -4.09
C PRO A 91 21.28 10.57 -3.15
N VAL A 92 20.00 10.16 -3.01
CA VAL A 92 19.09 10.77 -2.03
C VAL A 92 19.62 10.58 -0.62
N MET A 93 19.99 9.34 -0.27
CA MET A 93 20.51 9.04 1.06
C MET A 93 21.84 9.74 1.30
N LEU A 94 22.73 9.77 0.30
CA LEU A 94 24.02 10.45 0.39
C LEU A 94 23.84 11.96 0.59
N ALA A 95 22.92 12.60 -0.14
CA ALA A 95 22.65 14.03 -0.01
C ALA A 95 22.16 14.39 1.40
N ILE A 96 21.30 13.56 2.00
CA ILE A 96 20.82 13.79 3.37
C ILE A 96 21.93 13.55 4.40
N LEU A 97 22.79 12.56 4.18
CA LEU A 97 23.98 12.31 5.02
C LEU A 97 24.98 13.47 4.95
N MET A 98 25.11 14.12 3.80
CA MET A 98 25.97 15.30 3.64
C MET A 98 25.36 16.54 4.29
N ALA A 99 24.03 16.66 4.29
CA ALA A 99 23.28 17.73 4.97
C ALA A 99 23.06 17.45 6.47
N TRP A 100 24.03 16.80 7.13
CA TRP A 100 23.92 16.43 8.53
C TRP A 100 24.09 17.65 9.44
N ASP A 101 23.03 18.01 10.15
CA ASP A 101 22.97 19.18 11.04
C ASP A 101 22.59 18.77 12.48
N GLY A 102 22.78 17.49 12.82
CA GLY A 102 22.55 16.93 14.15
C GLY A 102 21.43 15.88 14.21
N PRO A 103 20.88 15.61 15.40
CA PRO A 103 19.93 14.51 15.60
C PRO A 103 18.60 14.71 14.86
N HIS A 104 18.23 15.96 14.54
CA HIS A 104 17.04 16.26 13.73
C HIS A 104 17.16 15.68 12.31
N SER A 105 18.36 15.69 11.71
CA SER A 105 18.62 15.12 10.39
C SER A 105 18.36 13.61 10.34
N ILE A 106 18.42 12.89 11.49
CA ILE A 106 18.10 11.46 11.55
C ILE A 106 16.63 11.20 11.23
N LEU A 107 15.71 12.04 11.74
CA LEU A 107 14.29 11.91 11.44
C LEU A 107 14.00 12.22 9.97
N GLY A 108 14.67 13.23 9.41
CA GLY A 108 14.56 13.57 7.98
C GLY A 108 15.07 12.45 7.09
N LEU A 109 16.22 11.85 7.45
CA LEU A 109 16.81 10.70 6.78
C LEU A 109 15.92 9.46 6.88
N ALA A 110 15.39 9.16 8.07
CA ALA A 110 14.50 8.04 8.29
C ALA A 110 13.18 8.21 7.52
N GLY A 111 12.55 9.38 7.61
CA GLY A 111 11.33 9.70 6.89
C GLY A 111 11.50 9.59 5.38
N THR A 112 12.51 10.26 4.83
CA THR A 112 12.78 10.24 3.39
C THR A 112 13.20 8.85 2.92
N GLY A 113 14.07 8.16 3.67
CA GLY A 113 14.50 6.80 3.37
C GLY A 113 13.35 5.79 3.36
N LEU A 114 12.41 5.90 4.30
CA LEU A 114 11.19 5.11 4.32
C LEU A 114 10.27 5.46 3.15
N LEU A 115 10.09 6.74 2.81
CA LEU A 115 9.30 7.14 1.65
C LEU A 115 9.90 6.60 0.34
N VAL A 116 11.21 6.66 0.20
CA VAL A 116 11.95 6.04 -0.91
C VAL A 116 11.70 4.53 -0.95
N LEU A 117 11.85 3.86 0.19
CA LEU A 117 11.63 2.41 0.30
C LEU A 117 10.18 2.03 -0.04
N SER A 118 9.21 2.87 0.31
CA SER A 118 7.78 2.65 0.02
C SER A 118 7.54 2.52 -1.50
N ARG A 119 8.24 3.31 -2.32
CA ARG A 119 8.10 3.30 -3.79
C ARG A 119 8.65 2.00 -4.40
N MET A 120 9.61 1.37 -3.74
CA MET A 120 10.26 0.13 -4.17
C MET A 120 9.46 -1.12 -3.77
N GLN A 121 8.48 -1.01 -2.88
CA GLN A 121 7.64 -2.14 -2.50
C GLN A 121 6.78 -2.61 -3.68
N ALA A 122 6.82 -3.91 -3.97
CA ALA A 122 5.99 -4.53 -4.99
C ALA A 122 4.52 -4.66 -4.54
N GLY A 123 4.30 -4.93 -3.25
CA GLY A 123 2.98 -5.11 -2.68
C GLY A 123 2.35 -3.80 -2.20
N VAL A 124 1.07 -3.58 -2.54
CA VAL A 124 0.31 -2.37 -2.13
C VAL A 124 0.20 -2.23 -0.61
N ALA A 125 0.02 -3.35 0.11
CA ALA A 125 -0.06 -3.33 1.57
C ALA A 125 1.27 -2.92 2.22
N GLY A 126 2.39 -3.48 1.73
CA GLY A 126 3.73 -3.11 2.19
C GLY A 126 4.05 -1.65 1.87
N MET A 127 3.72 -1.20 0.66
CA MET A 127 3.86 0.19 0.25
C MET A 127 3.12 1.14 1.21
N ARG A 128 1.86 0.85 1.56
CA ARG A 128 1.06 1.68 2.47
C ARG A 128 1.63 1.69 3.89
N LEU A 129 2.13 0.56 4.39
CA LEU A 129 2.70 0.47 5.74
C LEU A 129 4.00 1.27 5.84
N VAL A 130 4.90 1.10 4.86
CA VAL A 130 6.16 1.86 4.82
C VAL A 130 5.89 3.34 4.59
N LEU A 131 4.90 3.70 3.75
CA LEU A 131 4.45 5.07 3.56
C LEU A 131 3.91 5.68 4.86
N LEU A 132 3.12 4.94 5.63
CA LEU A 132 2.61 5.38 6.94
C LEU A 132 3.76 5.65 7.91
N LEU A 133 4.71 4.73 8.03
CA LEU A 133 5.86 4.88 8.92
C LEU A 133 6.76 6.05 8.49
N GLY A 134 7.01 6.18 7.18
CA GLY A 134 7.76 7.30 6.62
C GLY A 134 7.07 8.65 6.84
N SER A 135 5.74 8.70 6.67
CA SER A 135 4.94 9.90 6.93
C SER A 135 4.92 10.28 8.40
N PHE A 136 4.95 9.31 9.31
CA PHE A 136 5.07 9.56 10.75
C PHE A 136 6.42 10.19 11.10
N CYS A 137 7.53 9.63 10.60
CA CYS A 137 8.86 10.23 10.78
C CYS A 137 8.96 11.62 10.14
N ALA A 138 8.38 11.81 8.94
CA ALA A 138 8.35 13.09 8.26
C ALA A 138 7.53 14.15 9.03
N ALA A 139 6.40 13.75 9.64
CA ALA A 139 5.61 14.64 10.49
C ALA A 139 6.41 15.08 11.73
N ALA A 140 7.10 14.15 12.38
CA ALA A 140 7.95 14.45 13.53
C ALA A 140 9.11 15.39 13.14
N HIS A 141 9.73 15.17 11.96
CA HIS A 141 10.74 16.08 11.43
C HIS A 141 10.15 17.48 11.14
N ALA A 142 9.03 17.56 10.42
CA ALA A 142 8.39 18.82 10.08
C ALA A 142 7.94 19.63 11.31
N TYR A 143 7.50 18.94 12.37
CA TYR A 143 7.20 19.58 13.65
C TYR A 143 8.43 20.23 14.28
N LEU A 144 9.58 19.55 14.23
CA LEU A 144 10.85 20.07 14.77
C LEU A 144 11.46 21.18 13.89
N SER A 145 11.21 21.14 12.57
CA SER A 145 11.65 22.16 11.62
C SER A 145 10.70 23.36 11.50
N GLU A 146 9.60 23.37 12.25
CA GLU A 146 8.56 24.41 12.21
C GLU A 146 7.93 24.62 10.81
N ASP A 147 7.94 23.59 9.95
CA ASP A 147 7.34 23.63 8.62
C ASP A 147 5.88 23.16 8.67
N TRP A 148 4.96 24.13 8.73
CA TRP A 148 3.53 23.86 8.85
C TRP A 148 2.91 23.19 7.62
N PHE A 149 3.43 23.43 6.42
CA PHE A 149 2.92 22.79 5.21
C PHE A 149 3.35 21.33 5.12
N ALA A 150 4.63 21.05 5.41
CA ALA A 150 5.13 19.68 5.49
C ALA A 150 4.44 18.89 6.62
N LEU A 151 4.17 19.54 7.75
CA LEU A 151 3.45 18.93 8.87
C LEU A 151 1.99 18.61 8.50
N ALA A 152 1.27 19.54 7.86
CA ALA A 152 -0.10 19.32 7.40
C ALA A 152 -0.19 18.17 6.39
N ALA A 153 0.74 18.11 5.44
CA ALA A 153 0.82 17.02 4.46
C ALA A 153 1.07 15.68 5.14
N SER A 154 2.07 15.62 6.03
CA SER A 154 2.50 14.38 6.67
C SER A 154 1.44 13.85 7.64
N SER A 155 0.82 14.73 8.43
CA SER A 155 -0.30 14.37 9.32
C SER A 155 -1.53 13.90 8.53
N GLY A 156 -1.87 14.58 7.43
CA GLY A 156 -2.95 14.15 6.53
C GLY A 156 -2.69 12.77 5.92
N ALA A 157 -1.45 12.48 5.51
CA ALA A 157 -1.04 11.17 5.03
C ALA A 157 -1.10 10.09 6.12
N VAL A 158 -0.72 10.40 7.36
CA VAL A 158 -0.84 9.47 8.50
C VAL A 158 -2.30 9.13 8.78
N LEU A 159 -3.19 10.13 8.85
CA LEU A 159 -4.62 9.94 9.13
C LEU A 159 -5.29 9.09 8.05
N SER A 160 -5.10 9.46 6.78
CA SER A 160 -5.67 8.75 5.64
C SER A 160 -5.13 7.32 5.50
N ALA A 161 -3.82 7.10 5.66
CA ALA A 161 -3.23 5.78 5.63
C ALA A 161 -3.72 4.89 6.78
N THR A 162 -3.85 5.45 7.98
CA THR A 162 -4.41 4.74 9.14
C THR A 162 -5.87 4.35 8.89
N ALA A 163 -6.70 5.27 8.41
CA ALA A 163 -8.10 5.00 8.09
C ALA A 163 -8.24 3.87 7.06
N VAL A 164 -7.45 3.91 5.98
CA VAL A 164 -7.43 2.87 4.95
C VAL A 164 -6.97 1.53 5.53
N PHE A 165 -5.95 1.52 6.38
CA PHE A 165 -5.44 0.29 7.00
C PHE A 165 -6.50 -0.35 7.90
N VAL A 166 -7.21 0.45 8.70
CA VAL A 166 -8.33 -0.01 9.54
C VAL A 166 -9.45 -0.61 8.69
N VAL A 167 -9.87 0.07 7.61
CA VAL A 167 -10.93 -0.44 6.71
C VAL A 167 -10.53 -1.79 6.09
N VAL A 168 -9.29 -1.91 5.62
CA VAL A 168 -8.78 -3.16 5.03
C VAL A 168 -8.71 -4.27 6.09
N ALA A 169 -8.24 -3.97 7.30
CA ALA A 169 -8.17 -4.92 8.39
C ALA A 169 -9.57 -5.43 8.80
N VAL A 170 -10.54 -4.52 8.93
CA VAL A 170 -11.94 -4.86 9.23
C VAL A 170 -12.52 -5.77 8.13
N ALA A 171 -12.31 -5.44 6.86
CA ALA A 171 -12.77 -6.26 5.73
C ALA A 171 -12.12 -7.66 5.70
N ALA A 172 -10.84 -7.76 6.05
CA ALA A 172 -10.14 -9.03 6.16
C ALA A 172 -10.66 -9.89 7.32
N VAL A 173 -11.02 -9.26 8.45
CA VAL A 173 -11.61 -9.97 9.60
C VAL A 173 -13.03 -10.43 9.28
N THR A 174 -13.86 -9.57 8.68
CA THR A 174 -15.25 -9.92 8.34
C THR A 174 -15.33 -11.04 7.30
N SER A 175 -14.46 -11.05 6.30
CA SER A 175 -14.36 -12.13 5.32
C SER A 175 -13.92 -13.46 5.95
N ARG A 176 -12.94 -13.46 6.85
CA ARG A 176 -12.54 -14.67 7.61
C ARG A 176 -13.68 -15.21 8.46
N LEU A 177 -14.43 -14.32 9.13
CA LEU A 177 -15.60 -14.72 9.91
C LEU A 177 -16.69 -15.33 9.02
N HIS A 178 -16.97 -14.75 7.85
CA HIS A 178 -17.93 -15.30 6.90
C HIS A 178 -17.53 -16.70 6.41
N ASN A 179 -16.26 -16.88 5.99
CA ASN A 179 -15.74 -18.18 5.56
C ASN A 179 -15.80 -19.23 6.68
N SER A 180 -15.53 -18.84 7.94
CA SER A 180 -15.65 -19.74 9.09
C SER A 180 -17.08 -20.20 9.38
N LYS A 181 -18.09 -19.40 9.04
CA LYS A 181 -19.51 -19.78 9.17
C LYS A 181 -19.90 -20.76 8.06
N MET A 182 -19.49 -20.49 6.82
CA MET A 182 -19.74 -21.39 5.68
C MET A 182 -19.10 -22.76 5.87
N ALA A 183 -17.86 -22.81 6.38
CA ALA A 183 -17.20 -24.09 6.70
C ALA A 183 -17.96 -24.89 7.76
N ARG A 184 -18.52 -24.22 8.79
CA ARG A 184 -19.33 -24.87 9.82
C ARG A 184 -20.67 -25.38 9.29
N CYS A 185 -21.35 -24.62 8.43
CA CYS A 185 -22.59 -25.06 7.80
C CYS A 185 -22.36 -26.27 6.89
N GLY A 186 -21.35 -26.23 6.02
CA GLY A 186 -21.03 -27.35 5.13
C GLY A 186 -20.66 -28.64 5.88
N GLN A 187 -20.00 -28.51 7.04
CA GLN A 187 -19.67 -29.66 7.88
C GLN A 187 -20.90 -30.20 8.63
N SER A 188 -21.84 -29.33 9.01
CA SER A 188 -23.11 -29.73 9.63
C SER A 188 -24.00 -30.52 8.67
N ASP A 189 -24.11 -30.07 7.41
CA ASP A 189 -24.90 -30.78 6.39
C ASP A 189 -24.29 -32.15 6.07
N ARG A 190 -22.97 -32.21 5.91
CA ARG A 190 -22.26 -33.49 5.66
C ARG A 190 -22.43 -34.48 6.81
N TYR A 191 -22.46 -34.02 8.06
CA TYR A 191 -22.77 -34.85 9.22
C TYR A 191 -24.21 -35.37 9.22
N ARG A 192 -25.16 -34.53 8.78
CA ARG A 192 -26.59 -34.88 8.67
C ARG A 192 -26.86 -35.92 7.59
N ASP A 193 -26.13 -35.86 6.47
CA ASP A 193 -26.26 -36.85 5.40
C ASP A 193 -25.67 -38.21 5.79
N HIS A 194 -24.53 -38.24 6.49
CA HIS A 194 -23.97 -39.49 7.02
C HIS A 194 -24.89 -40.17 8.03
N SER A 195 -25.53 -39.42 8.93
CA SER A 195 -26.49 -39.99 9.89
C SER A 195 -27.75 -40.54 9.20
N ARG A 196 -28.25 -39.86 8.16
CA ARG A 196 -29.37 -40.37 7.34
C ARG A 196 -29.01 -41.63 6.54
N ALA A 197 -27.79 -41.69 5.99
CA ALA A 197 -27.32 -42.89 5.27
C ALA A 197 -27.18 -44.09 6.22
N SER A 198 -26.63 -43.89 7.42
CA SER A 198 -26.52 -44.93 8.45
C SER A 198 -27.89 -45.43 8.92
N ALA A 199 -28.86 -44.53 9.10
CA ALA A 199 -30.23 -44.89 9.47
C ALA A 199 -31.00 -45.66 8.38
N ARG A 200 -30.65 -45.51 7.09
CA ARG A 200 -31.24 -46.33 6.01
C ARG A 200 -30.54 -47.69 5.84
N GLY A 201 -29.24 -47.78 6.17
CA GLY A 201 -28.46 -49.01 6.03
C GLY A 201 -28.83 -50.11 7.03
N SER A 202 -29.51 -49.79 8.12
CA SER A 202 -29.95 -50.77 9.14
C SER A 202 -31.25 -51.51 8.81
N PHE A 203 -31.90 -51.26 7.66
CA PHE A 203 -33.15 -51.94 7.28
C PHE A 203 -33.02 -52.96 6.13
N THR A 204 -31.83 -53.19 5.59
CA THR A 204 -31.62 -54.19 4.52
C THR A 204 -30.42 -55.07 4.81
N TYR A 205 -30.50 -55.87 5.88
CA TYR A 205 -29.74 -57.11 6.00
C TYR A 205 -30.72 -58.28 6.13
N ARG A 206 -31.47 -58.55 5.05
CA ARG A 206 -32.13 -59.83 4.82
C ARG A 206 -31.70 -60.34 3.45
N GLU A 207 -30.87 -61.38 3.50
CA GLU A 207 -30.59 -62.38 2.46
C GLU A 207 -30.26 -61.88 1.05
N ARG A 208 -28.96 -61.83 0.73
CA ARG A 208 -28.50 -62.36 -0.56
C ARG A 208 -27.06 -62.84 -0.50
N ALA A 209 -26.93 -64.12 -0.18
CA ALA A 209 -25.73 -64.89 -0.46
C ALA A 209 -25.58 -65.06 -1.99
N GLY A 210 -24.37 -64.84 -2.49
CA GLY A 210 -23.93 -65.28 -3.81
C GLY A 210 -24.12 -64.27 -4.93
N ASN A 211 -23.07 -63.49 -5.24
CA ASN A 211 -22.33 -63.62 -6.50
C ASN A 211 -21.17 -62.60 -6.52
N ARG A 212 -19.96 -63.04 -6.90
CA ARG A 212 -18.80 -62.16 -7.10
C ARG A 212 -18.83 -61.60 -8.53
N PRO A 213 -18.63 -60.28 -8.72
CA PRO A 213 -18.06 -59.79 -9.96
C PRO A 213 -16.71 -59.10 -9.68
N THR A 214 -15.69 -59.59 -10.35
CA THR A 214 -14.43 -58.91 -10.63
C THR A 214 -14.70 -57.77 -11.61
N GLY A 215 -14.53 -56.52 -11.18
CA GLY A 215 -14.66 -55.35 -12.06
C GLY A 215 -13.92 -54.15 -11.48
N ILE A 216 -12.78 -53.83 -12.08
CA ILE A 216 -11.92 -52.68 -11.77
C ILE A 216 -12.67 -51.42 -12.18
N ALA A 217 -13.14 -50.65 -11.19
CA ALA A 217 -13.75 -49.34 -11.42
C ALA A 217 -12.72 -48.24 -11.10
N SER A 218 -12.23 -47.59 -12.14
CA SER A 218 -11.42 -46.37 -12.06
C SER A 218 -12.21 -45.24 -11.41
N GLY A 219 -11.78 -44.80 -10.24
CA GLY A 219 -12.34 -43.65 -9.54
C GLY A 219 -11.86 -42.35 -10.16
N VAL A 220 -12.73 -41.66 -10.90
CA VAL A 220 -12.58 -40.24 -11.21
C VAL A 220 -13.12 -39.45 -10.01
N VAL A 221 -12.21 -38.90 -9.21
CA VAL A 221 -12.53 -37.94 -8.16
C VAL A 221 -12.70 -36.57 -8.81
N CYS A 222 -13.94 -36.17 -9.06
CA CYS A 222 -14.27 -34.77 -9.37
C CYS A 222 -14.11 -33.92 -8.11
N CYS A 223 -12.90 -33.41 -7.86
CA CYS A 223 -12.69 -32.30 -6.93
C CYS A 223 -13.17 -31.01 -7.61
N GLY A 224 -14.12 -30.34 -6.96
CA GLY A 224 -14.82 -29.16 -7.46
C GLY A 224 -13.90 -27.99 -7.83
N ASN A 225 -14.26 -27.38 -8.95
CA ASN A 225 -13.78 -26.10 -9.45
C ASN A 225 -13.92 -24.97 -8.41
N THR A 226 -12.79 -24.37 -8.07
CA THR A 226 -12.70 -22.92 -7.84
C THR A 226 -11.41 -22.42 -8.47
N ALA A 227 -11.43 -22.27 -9.80
CA ALA A 227 -10.46 -21.44 -10.50
C ALA A 227 -10.82 -19.97 -10.21
N THR A 228 -10.09 -19.33 -9.30
CA THR A 228 -10.12 -17.88 -9.13
C THR A 228 -9.22 -17.30 -10.20
N LEU A 229 -9.84 -16.68 -11.22
CA LEU A 229 -9.17 -15.84 -12.21
C LEU A 229 -8.49 -14.68 -11.48
N LEU A 230 -7.16 -14.70 -11.42
CA LEU A 230 -6.35 -13.49 -11.25
C LEU A 230 -6.49 -12.70 -12.57
N GLY A 231 -7.13 -11.54 -12.50
CA GLY A 231 -7.06 -10.51 -13.54
C GLY A 231 -5.91 -9.57 -13.25
N ASP A 232 -5.16 -9.27 -14.30
CA ASP A 232 -3.96 -8.43 -14.40
C ASP A 232 -4.11 -6.98 -13.92
#